data_AF-A0A2E7RLB8-F1
#
_entry.id   AF-A0A2E7RLB8-F1
#
_cell.length_a   1.000
_cell.length_b   1.000
_cell.length_c   1.000
_cell.angle_alpha   90.00
_cell.angle_beta   90.00
_cell.angle_gamma   90.00
#
_symmetry.space_group_name_H-M   'P 1'
#
loop_
_entity.id
_entity.type
_entity.pdbx_description
1 polymer ?
#
loop_
_entity_poly.entity_id
_entity_poly.type
_entity_poly.pdbx_seq_one_letter_code
_entity_poly.pdbx_strand_id
1 'polypeptide(L)' 'MSLQPNILFIISDQHNAKILGHKGHPNARTPHLDQLAAEGVRFDNAITQNPICTPSRVSFLSGQYC' A
#
# COMPACT_ATOMS: atom_id res chain seq x y z
N MET A 1 -22.65 5.31 9.96
CA MET A 1 -21.33 5.76 9.50
C MET A 1 -21.30 7.28 9.51
N SER A 2 -20.19 7.91 9.89
CA SER A 2 -20.02 9.36 9.74
C SER A 2 -20.17 9.74 8.26
N LEU A 3 -20.85 10.85 7.95
CA LEU A 3 -20.91 11.40 6.60
C LEU A 3 -19.54 11.92 6.12
N GLN A 4 -18.60 12.13 7.05
CA GLN A 4 -17.23 12.55 6.79
C GLN A 4 -16.28 11.57 7.50
N PRO A 5 -15.88 10.47 6.85
CA PRO A 5 -14.89 9.57 7.41
C PRO A 5 -13.52 10.26 7.49
N ASN A 6 -12.74 9.90 8.49
CA ASN A 6 -11.32 10.26 8.51
C ASN A 6 -10.58 9.41 7.47
N ILE A 7 -9.64 10.02 6.75
CA ILE A 7 -8.81 9.32 5.76
C ILE A 7 -7.39 9.24 6.30
N LEU A 8 -6.88 8.01 6.50
CA LEU A 8 -5.50 7.75 6.89
C LEU A 8 -4.74 7.13 5.73
N PHE A 9 -3.77 7.86 5.18
CA PHE A 9 -2.85 7.35 4.17
C PHE A 9 -1.55 6.87 4.81
N ILE A 10 -1.23 5.59 4.63
CA ILE A 10 0.03 4.99 5.08
C ILE A 10 0.83 4.58 3.84
N ILE A 11 2.06 5.09 3.71
CA ILE A 11 2.98 4.75 2.62
C ILE A 11 4.25 4.17 3.23
N SER A 12 4.50 2.89 2.97
CA SER A 12 5.76 2.23 3.32
C SER A 12 6.83 2.51 2.26
N ASP A 13 8.07 2.82 2.66
CA ASP A 13 9.16 3.10 1.73
C ASP A 13 9.88 1.80 1.30
N GLN A 14 10.18 1.68 0.01
CA GLN A 14 10.84 0.52 -0.61
C GLN A 14 10.24 -0.85 -0.26
N HIS A 15 8.94 -0.89 0.08
CA HIS A 15 8.27 -2.14 0.46
C HIS A 15 7.96 -3.00 -0.75
N ASN A 16 8.66 -4.12 -0.87
CA ASN A 16 8.36 -5.11 -1.89
C ASN A 16 7.01 -5.80 -1.60
N ALA A 17 6.10 -5.74 -2.58
CA ALA A 17 4.73 -6.27 -2.49
C ALA A 17 4.63 -7.78 -2.18
N LYS A 18 5.72 -8.55 -2.30
CA LYS A 18 5.78 -9.97 -1.97
C LYS A 18 6.14 -10.23 -0.50
N ILE A 19 6.61 -9.22 0.24
CA ILE A 19 7.13 -9.34 1.61
C ILE A 19 6.00 -9.06 2.61
N LEU A 20 5.01 -9.96 2.64
CA LEU A 20 3.82 -9.91 3.50
C LEU A 20 3.43 -11.32 3.91
N GLY A 21 2.98 -11.48 5.17
CA GLY A 21 2.53 -12.77 5.72
C GLY A 21 1.34 -13.33 4.96
N HIS A 22 0.33 -12.51 4.66
CA HIS A 22 -0.84 -12.92 3.88
C HIS A 22 -0.51 -13.24 2.40
N LYS A 23 0.68 -12.87 1.90
CA LYS A 23 1.19 -13.28 0.58
C LYS A 23 1.97 -14.60 0.63
N GLY A 24 2.06 -15.24 1.80
CA GLY A 24 2.76 -16.51 2.00
C GLY A 24 4.28 -16.37 2.13
N HIS A 25 4.80 -15.18 2.43
CA HIS A 25 6.25 -15.01 2.61
C HIS A 25 6.74 -15.77 3.85
N PRO A 26 7.76 -16.65 3.75
CA PRO A 26 8.09 -17.60 4.81
C PRO A 26 8.60 -16.94 6.10
N ASN A 27 9.19 -15.74 5.99
CA ASN A 27 9.82 -15.04 7.12
C ASN A 27 9.12 -13.73 7.50
N ALA A 28 8.15 -13.25 6.72
CA ALA A 28 7.54 -11.94 7.01
C ALA A 28 6.44 -12.14 8.05
N ARG A 29 6.57 -11.46 9.19
CA ARG A 29 5.57 -11.46 10.25
C ARG A 29 4.87 -10.11 10.24
N THR A 30 3.73 -10.03 9.55
CA THR A 30 2.98 -8.77 9.36
C THR A 30 1.54 -8.86 9.85
N PRO A 31 1.28 -9.33 11.09
CA PRO A 31 -0.06 -9.69 11.54
C PRO A 31 -1.07 -8.53 11.43
N HIS A 32 -0.65 -7.29 11.66
CA HIS A 32 -1.52 -6.12 11.53
C HIS A 32 -1.84 -5.76 10.07
N LEU A 33 -0.90 -5.94 9.15
CA LEU A 33 -1.17 -5.74 7.71
C LEU A 33 -2.00 -6.88 7.14
N ASP A 34 -1.78 -8.10 7.63
CA ASP A 34 -2.54 -9.29 7.25
C ASP A 34 -4.00 -9.15 7.70
N GLN A 35 -4.23 -8.64 8.92
CA GLN A 35 -5.56 -8.30 9.42
C GLN A 35 -6.21 -7.21 8.57
N LEU A 36 -5.50 -6.11 8.27
CA LEU A 36 -6.00 -5.04 7.42
C LEU A 36 -6.40 -5.56 6.01
N ALA A 37 -5.62 -6.49 5.46
CA ALA A 37 -5.92 -7.12 4.17
C ALA A 37 -7.14 -8.06 4.23
N ALA A 38 -7.42 -8.69 5.37
CA ALA A 38 -8.56 -9.59 5.55
C ALA A 38 -9.88 -8.84 5.82
N GLU A 39 -9.81 -7.67 6.48
CA GLU A 39 -10.96 -6.85 6.82
C GLU A 39 -11.34 -5.83 5.72
N GLY A 40 -10.47 -5.66 4.73
CA GLY A 40 -10.60 -4.63 3.69
C GLY A 40 -10.55 -5.17 2.27
N VAL A 41 -10.18 -4.27 1.34
CA VAL A 41 -9.95 -4.59 -0.06
C VAL A 41 -8.46 -4.58 -0.35
N ARG A 42 -7.98 -5.65 -0.97
CA ARG A 42 -6.59 -5.79 -1.38
C ARG A 42 -6.49 -5.82 -2.90
N PHE A 43 -5.66 -4.95 -3.46
CA PHE A 43 -5.40 -4.91 -4.90
C PHE A 43 -4.26 -5.90 -5.23
N ASP A 44 -4.51 -6.86 -6.11
CA ASP A 44 -3.49 -7.81 -6.57
C ASP A 44 -2.48 -7.19 -7.54
N ASN A 45 -2.91 -6.17 -8.29
CA ASN A 45 -2.14 -5.51 -9.34
C ASN A 45 -2.09 -3.99 -9.14
N ALA A 46 -1.59 -3.54 -7.99
CA ALA A 46 -1.29 -2.13 -7.75
C ALA A 46 0.10 -1.77 -8.30
N ILE A 47 0.17 -0.83 -9.24
CA ILE A 47 1.41 -0.49 -9.97
C ILE A 47 1.82 0.96 -9.66
N THR A 48 3.08 1.16 -9.25
CA THR A 48 3.67 2.50 -9.11
C THR A 48 3.93 3.11 -10.48
N GLN A 49 3.71 4.41 -10.60
CA GLN A 49 3.94 5.18 -11.82
C GLN A 49 5.44 5.30 -12.14
N ASN A 50 6.29 5.28 -11.11
CA ASN A 50 7.74 5.37 -11.24
C ASN A 50 8.44 4.52 -10.16
N PRO A 51 9.56 3.85 -10.46
CA PRO A 51 10.32 3.08 -9.46
C PRO A 51 11.21 3.93 -8.55
N ILE A 52 11.27 5.26 -8.72
CA ILE A 52 12.06 6.18 -7.89
C ILE A 52 11.17 6.97 -6.93
N CYS A 53 11.65 7.21 -5.71
CA CYS A 53 10.87 7.74 -4.59
C CYS A 53 10.16 9.06 -4.91
N THR A 54 10.89 10.09 -5.33
CA THR A 54 10.33 11.42 -5.61
C THR A 54 9.27 11.42 -6.72
N PRO A 55 9.55 10.93 -7.94
CA PRO A 55 8.55 10.93 -9.01
C PRO A 55 7.34 10.04 -8.70
N SER A 56 7.52 8.92 -7.98
CA SER A 56 6.41 8.08 -7.50
C SER A 56 5.48 8.85 -6.55
N ARG A 57 6.06 9.52 -5.54
CA ARG A 57 5.30 10.28 -4.54
C ARG A 57 4.60 11.51 -5.13
N VAL A 58 5.27 12.22 -6.04
CA VAL A 58 4.67 13.37 -6.74
C VAL A 58 3.49 12.91 -7.60
N SER A 59 3.64 11.81 -8.34
CA SER A 59 2.52 11.26 -9.13
C SER A 59 1.34 10.85 -8.26
N PHE A 60 1.61 10.17 -7.14
CA PHE A 60 0.59 9.74 -6.19
C PHE A 60 -0.18 10.91 -5.56
N LEU A 61 0.51 11.95 -5.11
CA LEU A 61 -0.12 13.08 -4.42
C LEU A 61 -0.83 14.06 -5.37
N SER A 62 -0.31 14.22 -6.59
CA SER A 62 -0.90 15.15 -7.58
C SER A 62 -1.97 14.51 -8.46
N GLY A 63 -1.99 13.18 -8.57
CA GLY A 63 -2.83 12.47 -9.55
C GLY A 63 -2.40 12.71 -11.00
N GLN A 64 -1.15 13.14 -11.23
CA GLN A 64 -0.56 13.38 -12.55
C GLN A 64 0.58 12.40 -12.82
N TYR A 65 0.90 12.17 -14.10
CA TYR A 65 2.09 11.40 -14.46
C TYR A 65 3.37 12.22 -14.26
N CYS A 66 4.46 11.55 -13.88
CA CYS A 66 5.81 12.11 -13.79
C CYS A 66 6.65 11.83 -15.04
#